data_AF-A0A2K9D859-F1
#
_entry.id   AF-A0A2K9D859-F1
#
_cell.length_a   1.000
_cell.length_b   1.000
_cell.length_c   1.000
_cell.angle_alpha   90.00
_cell.angle_beta   90.00
_cell.angle_gamma   90.00
#
_symmetry.space_group_name_H-M   'P 1'
#
loop_
_entity.id
_entity.type
_entity.pdbx_description
1 polymer ?
#
loop_
_entity_poly.entity_id
_entity_poly.type
_entity_poly.pdbx_seq_one_letter_code
_entity_poly.pdbx_strand_id
1 'polypeptide(L)'
;MASHPDPAGRRERAKEDKRRRIMDAARTLFAEHGVGGVTTQQIADRADVAIGTLYPYASTKAELLILVQNQKFATAIDDGLRSAAVAARAGVGTVASVLALDPTAARASPSHDAWRAACPASWPTIPASSPPIRAHSRA
;
A
#
# COMPACT_ATOMS: atom_id res chain seq x y z
N MET A 1 37.34 -15.22 21.22
CA MET A 1 36.24 -16.11 21.64
C MET A 1 35.18 -16.09 20.53
N ALA A 2 35.28 -16.98 19.54
CA ALA A 2 34.32 -17.02 18.44
C ALA A 2 33.03 -17.67 18.95
N SER A 3 31.96 -16.89 19.07
CA SER A 3 30.64 -17.39 19.42
C SER A 3 30.12 -18.31 18.31
N HIS A 4 29.95 -19.60 18.61
CA HIS A 4 29.22 -20.50 17.73
C HIS A 4 27.79 -19.98 17.58
N PRO A 5 27.29 -19.77 16.34
CA PRO A 5 25.92 -19.33 16.15
C PRO A 5 25.00 -20.45 16.64
N ASP A 6 24.24 -20.14 17.68
CA ASP A 6 23.25 -21.03 18.27
C ASP A 6 22.34 -21.62 17.18
N PRO A 7 22.11 -22.95 17.13
CA PRO A 7 21.20 -23.57 16.17
C PRO A 7 19.81 -22.92 16.12
N ALA A 8 19.33 -22.36 17.23
CA ALA A 8 18.08 -21.57 17.26
C ALA A 8 18.16 -20.33 16.34
N GLY A 9 19.28 -19.60 16.38
CA GLY A 9 19.50 -18.41 15.56
C GLY A 9 19.64 -18.71 14.07
N ARG A 10 20.18 -19.88 13.68
CA ARG A 10 20.21 -20.29 12.26
C ARG A 10 18.82 -20.59 11.71
N ARG A 11 17.96 -21.24 12.50
CA ARG A 11 16.58 -21.56 12.11
C ARG A 11 15.75 -20.30 11.93
N GLU A 12 15.85 -19.34 12.85
CA GLU A 12 15.12 -18.07 12.74
C GLU A 12 15.58 -17.24 11.53
N ARG A 13 16.89 -17.16 11.26
CA ARG A 13 17.39 -16.50 10.04
C ARG A 13 16.85 -17.15 8.77
N ALA A 14 16.86 -18.49 8.70
CA ALA A 14 16.32 -19.19 7.53
C ALA A 14 14.80 -19.01 7.36
N LYS A 15 14.05 -18.90 8.46
CA LYS A 15 12.62 -18.59 8.43
C LYS A 15 12.37 -17.17 7.90
N GLU A 16 13.13 -16.21 8.38
CA GLU A 16 13.06 -14.82 7.96
C GLU A 16 13.44 -14.63 6.47
N ASP A 17 14.48 -15.33 6.01
CA ASP A 17 14.86 -15.32 4.59
C ASP A 17 13.75 -15.87 3.69
N LYS A 18 13.08 -16.96 4.09
CA LYS A 18 11.93 -17.50 3.35
C LYS A 18 10.79 -16.50 3.31
N ARG A 19 10.45 -15.90 4.45
CA ARG A 19 9.42 -14.86 4.54
C ARG A 19 9.70 -13.71 3.59
N ARG A 20 10.95 -13.23 3.56
CA ARG A 20 11.40 -12.17 2.65
C ARG A 20 11.24 -12.56 1.18
N ARG A 21 11.74 -13.74 0.77
CA ARG A 21 11.60 -14.21 -0.62
C ARG A 21 10.14 -14.31 -1.07
N ILE A 22 9.25 -14.81 -0.21
CA ILE A 22 7.81 -14.89 -0.51
C ILE A 22 7.20 -13.50 -0.71
N MET A 23 7.53 -12.55 0.17
CA MET A 23 7.04 -11.17 0.08
C MET A 23 7.52 -10.46 -1.19
N ASP A 24 8.81 -10.63 -1.54
CA ASP A 24 9.41 -10.00 -2.73
C ASP A 24 8.84 -10.60 -4.02
N ALA A 25 8.64 -11.91 -4.06
CA ALA A 25 8.00 -12.59 -5.18
C ALA A 25 6.55 -12.12 -5.39
N ALA A 26 5.76 -12.08 -4.31
CA ALA A 26 4.37 -11.62 -4.36
C ALA A 26 4.29 -10.16 -4.81
N ARG A 27 5.13 -9.27 -4.24
CA ARG A 27 5.20 -7.86 -4.63
C ARG A 27 5.49 -7.69 -6.11
N THR A 28 6.45 -8.45 -6.63
CA THR A 28 6.86 -8.34 -8.03
C THR A 28 5.73 -8.80 -8.95
N LEU A 29 5.18 -9.99 -8.71
CA LEU A 29 4.12 -10.55 -9.55
C LEU A 29 2.83 -9.70 -9.51
N PHE A 30 2.44 -9.19 -8.34
CA PHE A 30 1.29 -8.29 -8.24
C PHE A 30 1.51 -6.97 -8.98
N ALA A 31 2.75 -6.45 -9.03
CA ALA A 31 3.07 -5.24 -9.78
C ALA A 31 3.06 -5.49 -11.31
N GLU A 32 3.54 -6.65 -11.75
CA GLU A 32 3.66 -6.99 -13.18
C GLU A 32 2.34 -7.45 -13.81
N HIS A 33 1.53 -8.20 -13.07
CA HIS A 33 0.35 -8.89 -13.61
C HIS A 33 -0.97 -8.51 -12.94
N GLY A 34 -0.92 -7.60 -11.95
CA GLY A 34 -2.06 -7.29 -11.10
C GLY A 34 -2.45 -8.44 -10.16
N VAL A 35 -3.29 -8.17 -9.18
CA VAL A 35 -3.70 -9.19 -8.19
C VAL A 35 -4.53 -10.30 -8.83
N GLY A 36 -5.39 -9.96 -9.80
CA GLY A 36 -6.24 -10.92 -10.50
C GLY A 36 -5.46 -11.99 -11.26
N GLY A 37 -4.38 -11.59 -11.95
CA GLY A 37 -3.59 -12.43 -12.85
C GLY A 37 -2.54 -13.33 -12.17
N VAL A 38 -2.47 -13.31 -10.85
CA VAL A 38 -1.46 -14.06 -10.08
C VAL A 38 -2.10 -15.16 -9.25
N THR A 39 -1.46 -16.32 -9.18
CA THR A 39 -1.82 -17.45 -8.31
C THR A 39 -0.82 -17.62 -7.17
N THR A 40 -1.23 -18.27 -6.08
CA THR A 40 -0.33 -18.59 -4.95
C THR A 40 0.77 -19.57 -5.36
N GLN A 41 0.51 -20.44 -6.34
CA GLN A 41 1.50 -21.35 -6.92
C GLN A 41 2.63 -20.58 -7.61
N GLN A 42 2.30 -19.61 -8.48
CA GLN A 42 3.30 -18.78 -9.15
C GLN A 42 4.19 -18.01 -8.17
N ILE A 43 3.61 -17.57 -7.04
CA ILE A 43 4.37 -16.89 -5.99
C ILE A 43 5.32 -17.87 -5.29
N ALA A 44 4.86 -19.07 -4.96
CA ALA A 44 5.70 -20.11 -4.35
C ALA A 44 6.87 -20.50 -5.26
N ASP A 45 6.58 -20.71 -6.56
CA ASP A 45 7.58 -21.06 -7.57
C ASP A 45 8.63 -19.96 -7.71
N ARG A 46 8.21 -18.69 -7.82
CA ARG A 46 9.12 -17.54 -7.90
C ARG A 46 9.95 -17.34 -6.64
N ALA A 47 9.38 -17.61 -5.47
CA ALA A 47 10.07 -17.49 -4.19
C ALA A 47 11.00 -18.69 -3.91
N ASP A 48 11.03 -19.69 -4.79
CA ASP A 48 11.79 -20.93 -4.64
C ASP A 48 11.48 -21.60 -3.29
N VAL A 49 10.18 -21.82 -3.07
CA VAL A 49 9.64 -22.54 -1.91
C VAL A 49 8.54 -23.50 -2.35
N ALA A 50 8.40 -24.62 -1.64
CA ALA A 50 7.24 -25.48 -1.84
C ALA A 50 5.94 -24.74 -1.49
N ILE A 51 4.84 -25.00 -2.21
CA ILE A 51 3.53 -24.38 -1.94
C ILE A 51 3.08 -24.57 -0.48
N GLY A 52 3.35 -25.74 0.10
CA GLY A 52 3.11 -26.03 1.52
C GLY A 52 3.87 -25.14 2.49
N THR A 53 5.03 -24.61 2.08
CA THR A 53 5.84 -23.66 2.87
C THR A 53 5.30 -22.24 2.82
N LEU A 54 4.45 -21.91 1.84
CA LEU A 54 3.82 -20.59 1.74
C LEU A 54 2.65 -20.45 2.72
N TYR A 55 1.86 -21.50 2.92
CA TYR A 55 0.65 -21.46 3.75
C TYR A 55 0.85 -21.00 5.20
N PRO A 56 1.95 -21.34 5.89
CA PRO A 56 2.25 -20.78 7.22
C PRO A 56 2.38 -19.25 7.26
N TYR A 57 2.66 -18.62 6.12
CA TYR A 57 2.76 -17.16 6.01
C TYR A 57 1.46 -16.54 5.49
N ALA A 58 0.81 -17.19 4.54
CA ALA A 58 -0.46 -16.72 3.98
C ALA A 58 -1.26 -17.89 3.41
N SER A 59 -2.48 -18.08 3.91
CA SER A 59 -3.41 -19.10 3.44
C SER A 59 -4.10 -18.71 2.13
N THR A 60 -4.18 -17.41 1.85
CA THR A 60 -4.90 -16.87 0.70
C THR A 60 -4.10 -15.82 -0.07
N LYS A 61 -4.47 -15.60 -1.34
CA LYS A 61 -3.93 -14.50 -2.15
C LYS A 61 -4.22 -13.13 -1.52
N ALA A 62 -5.36 -12.97 -0.85
CA ALA A 62 -5.72 -11.73 -0.15
C ALA A 62 -4.80 -11.46 1.04
N GLU A 63 -4.44 -12.49 1.81
CA GLU A 63 -3.46 -12.35 2.90
C GLU A 63 -2.07 -11.97 2.39
N LEU A 64 -1.62 -12.55 1.27
CA LEU A 64 -0.37 -12.14 0.61
C LEU A 64 -0.39 -10.68 0.19
N LEU A 65 -1.53 -10.21 -0.35
CA LEU A 65 -1.70 -8.81 -0.72
C LEU A 65 -1.60 -7.91 0.52
N ILE A 66 -2.30 -8.24 1.60
CA ILE A 66 -2.26 -7.46 2.85
C ILE A 66 -0.83 -7.41 3.39
N LEU A 67 -0.11 -8.52 3.41
CA LEU A 67 1.29 -8.60 3.83
C LEU A 67 2.20 -7.66 3.02
N VAL A 68 2.09 -7.68 1.69
CA VAL A 68 2.86 -6.79 0.81
C VAL A 68 2.50 -5.31 1.04
N GLN A 69 1.21 -5.01 1.21
CA GLN A 69 0.73 -3.64 1.39
C GLN A 69 1.09 -3.08 2.77
N ASN A 70 1.03 -3.89 3.84
CA ASN A 70 1.46 -3.49 5.18
C ASN A 70 2.93 -3.04 5.19
N GLN A 71 3.80 -3.71 4.45
CA GLN A 71 5.19 -3.31 4.33
C GLN A 71 5.33 -1.95 3.62
N LYS A 72 4.50 -1.67 2.60
CA LYS A 72 4.50 -0.35 1.95
C LYS A 72 3.98 0.75 2.88
N PHE A 73 2.91 0.48 3.62
CA PHE A 73 2.33 1.43 4.55
C PHE A 73 3.28 1.77 5.69
N ALA A 74 3.99 0.78 6.25
CA ALA A 74 4.99 1.02 7.28
C ALA A 74 6.04 2.05 6.83
N THR A 75 6.62 1.86 5.64
CA THR A 75 7.60 2.81 5.08
C THR A 75 6.98 4.18 4.84
N ALA A 76 5.79 4.26 4.26
CA ALA A 76 5.11 5.53 3.99
C ALA A 76 4.78 6.30 5.28
N ILE A 77 4.39 5.59 6.34
CA ILE A 77 4.13 6.17 7.66
C ILE A 77 5.43 6.73 8.26
N ASP A 78 6.52 5.96 8.24
CA ASP A 78 7.82 6.41 8.76
C ASP A 78 8.36 7.64 8.01
N ASP A 79 8.23 7.65 6.69
CA ASP A 79 8.59 8.79 5.84
C ASP A 79 7.71 10.00 6.16
N GLY A 80 6.42 9.78 6.35
CA GLY A 80 5.47 10.83 6.67
C GLY A 80 5.72 11.45 8.05
N LEU A 81 6.00 10.62 9.05
CA LEU A 81 6.36 11.08 10.40
C LEU A 81 7.65 11.90 10.39
N ARG A 82 8.68 11.47 9.63
CA ARG A 82 9.91 12.26 9.45
C ARG A 82 9.64 13.61 8.81
N SER A 83 8.83 13.62 7.75
CA SER A 83 8.49 14.85 7.01
C SER A 83 7.70 15.82 7.91
N ALA A 84 6.74 15.32 8.68
CA ALA A 84 5.98 16.11 9.63
C ALA A 84 6.87 16.71 10.73
N ALA A 85 7.85 15.95 11.24
CA ALA A 85 8.79 16.45 12.24
C ALA A 85 9.67 17.58 11.71
N VAL A 86 10.11 17.51 10.44
CA VAL A 86 10.87 18.59 9.79
C VAL A 86 10.00 19.84 9.62
N ALA A 87 8.77 19.66 9.12
CA ALA A 87 7.82 20.75 8.92
C ALA A 87 7.47 21.47 10.24
N ALA A 88 7.25 20.71 11.31
CA ALA A 88 6.98 21.26 12.65
C ALA A 88 8.15 22.12 13.17
N ARG A 89 9.40 21.66 13.00
CA ARG A 89 10.60 22.42 13.37
C ARG A 89 10.76 23.70 12.56
N ALA A 90 10.28 23.70 11.32
CA ALA A 90 10.30 24.85 10.43
C ALA A 90 9.12 25.82 10.64
N GLY A 91 8.23 25.56 11.61
CA GLY A 91 7.05 26.39 11.87
C GLY A 91 5.94 26.27 10.81
N VAL A 92 5.97 25.22 9.99
CA VAL A 92 4.93 24.93 9.00
C VAL A 92 3.71 24.33 9.70
N GLY A 93 2.53 24.91 9.48
CA GLY A 93 1.28 24.46 10.11
C GLY A 93 0.92 23.01 9.77
N THR A 94 0.40 22.26 10.75
CA THR A 94 0.12 20.81 10.68
C THR A 94 -0.66 20.37 9.45
N VAL A 95 -1.58 21.20 8.96
CA VAL A 95 -2.41 20.90 7.77
C VAL A 95 -1.58 20.84 6.49
N ALA A 96 -0.57 21.71 6.34
CA ALA A 96 0.34 21.68 5.20
C ALA A 96 1.24 20.43 5.22
N SER A 97 1.64 19.98 6.41
CA SER A 97 2.44 18.76 6.58
C SER A 97 1.66 17.49 6.21
N VAL A 98 0.36 17.42 6.54
CA VAL A 98 -0.51 16.29 6.19
C VAL A 98 -0.83 16.28 4.68
N LEU A 99 -1.08 17.44 4.07
CA LEU A 99 -1.26 17.55 2.61
C LEU A 99 -0.02 17.12 1.82
N ALA A 100 1.18 17.27 2.39
CA ALA A 100 2.42 16.79 1.77
C ALA A 100 2.60 15.26 1.81
N LEU A 101 1.78 14.54 2.59
CA LEU A 101 1.77 13.07 2.65
C LEU A 101 0.94 12.44 1.55
N ASP A 102 0.16 13.24 0.80
CA ASP A 102 -0.65 12.75 -0.30
C ASP A 102 0.22 12.59 -1.57
N PRO A 103 0.51 11.36 -2.03
CA PRO A 103 1.26 11.14 -3.27
C PRO A 103 0.49 11.60 -4.52
N THR A 104 -0.81 11.87 -4.40
CA THR A 104 -1.61 12.49 -5.47
C THR A 104 -1.57 14.02 -5.43
N ALA A 105 -1.18 14.66 -4.33
CA ALA A 105 -0.92 16.10 -4.34
C ALA A 105 0.25 16.47 -5.29
N ALA A 106 1.18 15.54 -5.52
CA ALA A 106 2.23 15.68 -6.54
C ALA A 106 1.70 15.58 -7.99
N ARG A 107 0.53 14.97 -8.21
CA ARG A 107 -0.25 15.11 -9.45
C ARG A 107 -1.33 16.14 -9.19
N ALA A 108 -0.94 17.41 -9.28
CA ALA A 108 -1.85 18.55 -9.22
C ALA A 108 -3.25 18.16 -9.71
N SER A 109 -4.21 18.07 -8.78
CA SER A 109 -5.62 18.00 -9.15
C SER A 109 -5.87 19.21 -10.04
N PRO A 110 -6.42 19.04 -11.24
CA PRO A 110 -6.75 20.19 -12.05
C PRO A 110 -7.69 21.06 -11.20
N SER A 111 -7.46 22.37 -11.17
CA SER A 111 -8.42 23.31 -10.60
C SER A 111 -9.80 23.01 -11.18
N HIS A 112 -10.88 23.37 -10.48
CA HIS A 112 -12.26 23.19 -10.97
C HIS A 112 -12.44 23.63 -12.44
N ASP A 113 -11.69 24.64 -12.87
CA ASP A 113 -11.69 25.15 -14.24
C ASP A 113 -11.07 24.19 -15.28
N ALA A 114 -10.05 23.43 -14.89
CA ALA A 114 -9.45 22.43 -15.75
C ALA A 114 -10.34 21.17 -15.92
N TRP A 115 -11.23 20.89 -14.96
CA TRP A 115 -12.31 19.90 -15.16
C TRP A 115 -13.33 20.35 -16.22
N ARG A 116 -13.67 21.65 -16.28
CA ARG A 116 -14.59 22.18 -17.31
C ARG A 116 -14.01 22.08 -18.71
N ALA A 117 -12.70 22.28 -18.86
CA ALA A 117 -12.02 22.20 -20.15
C ALA A 117 -11.90 20.77 -20.68
N ALA A 118 -11.80 19.77 -19.79
CA ALA A 118 -11.64 18.36 -20.14
C ALA A 118 -12.96 17.58 -20.25
N CYS A 119 -14.07 18.11 -19.73
CA CYS A 119 -15.39 17.50 -19.86
C CYS A 119 -15.89 17.58 -21.33
N PRO A 120 -16.18 16.44 -21.99
CA PRO A 120 -16.86 16.47 -23.28
C PRO A 120 -18.26 17.09 -23.10
N ALA A 121 -18.73 17.82 -24.12
CA ALA A 121 -20.02 18.54 -24.12
C ALA A 121 -21.26 17.65 -23.88
N SER A 122 -21.10 16.33 -23.78
CA SER A 122 -22.16 15.33 -23.61
C SER A 122 -22.40 14.90 -22.16
N TRP A 123 -21.69 15.47 -21.17
CA TRP A 123 -21.98 15.17 -19.77
C TRP A 123 -23.17 15.98 -19.25
N PRO A 124 -24.13 15.35 -18.56
CA PRO A 124 -25.28 16.06 -18.01
C PRO A 124 -24.83 16.96 -16.86
N THR A 125 -25.09 18.26 -16.99
CA THR A 125 -24.93 19.23 -15.89
C THR A 125 -25.89 18.86 -14.77
N ILE A 126 -25.37 18.57 -13.58
CA ILE A 126 -26.19 18.50 -12.36
C ILE A 126 -26.77 19.91 -12.14
N PRO A 127 -28.10 20.11 -12.17
CA PRO A 127 -28.68 21.42 -11.94
C PRO A 127 -28.41 21.85 -10.50
N ALA A 128 -28.08 23.13 -10.30
CA ALA A 128 -27.77 23.72 -8.99
C ALA A 128 -28.93 23.64 -7.97
N SER A 129 -30.09 23.13 -8.36
CA SER A 129 -31.29 22.99 -7.54
C SER A 129 -31.50 21.59 -6.95
N SER A 130 -30.53 20.68 -7.01
CA SER A 130 -30.65 19.37 -6.36
C SER A 130 -30.76 19.54 -4.83
N PRO A 131 -31.86 19.09 -4.19
CA PRO A 131 -32.02 19.23 -2.75
C PRO A 131 -31.00 18.34 -2.02
N PRO A 132 -30.55 18.74 -0.81
CA PRO A 132 -29.59 17.95 -0.04
C PRO A 132 -30.16 16.56 0.28
N ILE A 133 -29.34 15.54 0.08
CA ILE A 133 -29.68 14.14 0.41
C ILE A 133 -29.98 14.06 1.91
N ARG A 134 -31.25 13.81 2.27
CA ARG A 134 -31.62 13.56 3.67
C ARG A 134 -30.97 12.26 4.12
N ALA A 135 -30.12 12.33 5.13
CA ALA A 135 -29.69 11.15 5.87
C ALA A 135 -30.90 10.54 6.58
N HIS A 136 -31.30 9.32 6.19
CA HIS A 136 -32.26 8.55 6.96
C HIS A 136 -31.59 8.04 8.23
N SER A 137 -31.80 8.73 9.36
CA SER A 137 -31.55 8.17 10.68
C SER A 137 -32.59 7.09 10.95
N ARG A 138 -32.17 5.81 10.94
CA ARG A 138 -32.98 4.75 11.54
C ARG A 138 -32.83 4.85 13.05
N ALA A 139 -33.96 4.96 13.73
CA ALA A 139 -34.11 4.75 15.18
C ALA A 139 -34.01 3.25 15.50
#